data_AF-A0A6J8DS16-F1
#
_entry.id   AF-A0A6J8DS16-F1
#
_cell.length_a   1.000
_cell.length_b   1.000
_cell.length_c   1.000
_cell.angle_alpha   90.00
_cell.angle_beta   90.00
_cell.angle_gamma   90.00
#
_symmetry.space_group_name_H-M   'P 1'
#
loop_
_entity.id
_entity.type
_entity.pdbx_description
1 polymer ?
#
loop_
_entity_poly.entity_id
_entity_poly.type
_entity_poly.pdbx_seq_one_letter_code
_entity_poly.pdbx_strand_id
1 'polypeptide(L)'
;MKAKYDQENLMAHVDEWQKDRPEDKFLFSGSDVNTEDTGDSTGFFFLYQSTWQQRLLNLYGNEICLLDATYRTTKYSIPLFFLCVKTNVDYSVVADFACRYEKSSTITKALNKIKEWNTNWNPKYFIVNHCEAEIKAIITCFPAPGILIFLESRPGVGG
;
A
#
# COMPACT_ATOMS: atom_id res chain seq x y z
N MET A 1 -2.68 3.60 -26.37
CA MET A 1 -2.00 2.40 -26.90
C MET A 1 -0.79 1.96 -26.07
N LYS A 2 0.05 2.84 -25.49
CA LYS A 2 1.22 2.45 -24.64
C LYS A 2 0.87 1.78 -23.29
N ALA A 3 -0.16 2.28 -22.60
CA ALA A 3 -0.53 1.80 -21.25
C ALA A 3 -0.94 0.31 -21.15
N LYS A 4 -1.37 -0.32 -22.26
CA LYS A 4 -1.72 -1.75 -22.28
C LYS A 4 -0.45 -2.62 -22.31
N TYR A 5 0.49 -2.27 -23.19
CA TYR A 5 1.81 -2.91 -23.25
C TYR A 5 2.59 -2.73 -21.95
N ASP A 6 2.47 -1.57 -21.30
CA ASP A 6 3.13 -1.31 -20.01
C ASP A 6 2.64 -2.25 -18.89
N GLN A 7 1.36 -2.67 -18.92
CA GLN A 7 0.79 -3.61 -17.95
C GLN A 7 1.17 -5.06 -18.25
N GLU A 8 1.16 -5.45 -19.53
CA GLU A 8 1.61 -6.79 -19.96
C GLU A 8 3.09 -7.01 -19.63
N ASN A 9 3.93 -5.98 -19.83
CA ASN A 9 5.34 -6.02 -19.46
C ASN A 9 5.54 -6.11 -17.94
N LEU A 10 4.76 -5.36 -17.16
CA LEU A 10 4.84 -5.44 -15.70
C LEU A 10 4.43 -6.84 -15.21
N MET A 11 3.41 -7.46 -15.80
CA MET A 11 3.02 -8.82 -15.48
C MET A 11 4.16 -9.81 -15.75
N ALA A 12 4.82 -9.70 -16.90
CA ALA A 12 5.97 -10.53 -17.23
C ALA A 12 7.13 -10.35 -16.23
N HIS A 13 7.40 -9.10 -15.79
CA HIS A 13 8.39 -8.84 -14.76
C HIS A 13 8.00 -9.39 -13.39
N VAL A 14 6.72 -9.32 -13.00
CA VAL A 14 6.24 -9.93 -11.75
C VAL A 14 6.44 -11.45 -11.79
N ASP A 15 6.16 -12.10 -12.92
CA ASP A 15 6.39 -13.54 -13.07
C ASP A 15 7.88 -13.90 -13.02
N GLU A 16 8.76 -13.06 -13.57
CA GLU A 16 10.21 -13.21 -13.49
C GLU A 16 10.71 -13.04 -12.05
N TRP A 17 10.30 -11.95 -11.37
CA TRP A 17 10.67 -11.69 -9.97
C TRP A 17 10.17 -12.78 -9.03
N GLN A 18 8.98 -13.32 -9.27
CA GLN A 18 8.44 -14.42 -8.47
C GLN A 18 9.24 -15.72 -8.67
N LYS A 19 9.84 -15.94 -9.85
CA LYS A 19 10.74 -17.08 -10.10
C LYS A 19 12.10 -16.88 -9.44
N ASP A 20 12.64 -15.67 -9.51
CA ASP A 20 13.93 -15.34 -8.90
C ASP A 20 13.87 -15.29 -7.38
N ARG A 21 12.72 -14.90 -6.81
CA ARG A 21 12.46 -14.78 -5.37
C ARG A 21 11.11 -15.42 -5.01
N PRO A 22 11.05 -16.76 -4.93
CA PRO A 22 9.80 -17.47 -4.66
C PRO A 22 9.21 -17.19 -3.26
N GLU A 23 10.04 -16.75 -2.32
CA GLU A 23 9.64 -16.39 -0.96
C GLU A 23 8.91 -15.03 -0.87
N ASP A 24 9.21 -14.12 -1.80
CA ASP A 24 8.62 -12.79 -1.84
C ASP A 24 7.15 -12.85 -2.32
N LYS A 25 6.33 -11.90 -1.85
CA LYS A 25 4.91 -11.85 -2.15
C LYS A 25 4.62 -10.74 -3.13
N PHE A 26 4.00 -11.11 -4.24
CA PHE A 26 3.49 -10.18 -5.24
C PHE A 26 1.99 -10.39 -5.42
N LEU A 27 1.25 -9.30 -5.57
CA LEU A 27 -0.13 -9.31 -6.03
C LEU A 27 -0.27 -8.25 -7.11
N PHE A 28 -0.54 -8.68 -8.33
CA PHE A 28 -0.76 -7.80 -9.47
C PHE A 28 -2.16 -8.01 -10.06
N SER A 29 -2.81 -6.92 -10.44
CA SER A 29 -4.05 -6.94 -11.22
C SER A 29 -3.97 -5.83 -12.27
N GLY A 30 -4.02 -6.22 -13.54
CA GLY A 30 -4.09 -5.30 -14.69
C GLY A 30 -5.46 -4.65 -14.82
N SER A 31 -5.53 -3.57 -15.60
CA SER A 31 -6.78 -2.90 -15.95
C SER A 31 -7.34 -3.54 -17.22
N ASP A 32 -8.27 -4.48 -17.08
CA ASP A 32 -9.00 -4.99 -18.25
C ASP A 32 -9.88 -3.88 -18.84
N VAL A 33 -9.73 -3.63 -20.14
CA VAL A 33 -10.47 -2.60 -20.88
C VAL A 33 -11.86 -3.12 -21.31
N ASN A 34 -12.21 -4.39 -21.04
CA ASN A 34 -13.35 -5.08 -21.67
C ASN A 34 -14.40 -5.69 -20.73
N THR A 35 -14.42 -5.37 -19.44
CA THR A 35 -15.51 -5.81 -18.56
C THR A 35 -16.48 -4.67 -18.29
N GLU A 36 -17.55 -4.63 -19.08
CA GLU A 36 -18.78 -3.94 -18.75
C GLU A 36 -19.40 -4.56 -17.47
N ASP A 37 -19.86 -3.70 -16.56
CA ASP A 37 -20.87 -3.98 -15.53
C ASP A 37 -20.73 -5.25 -14.67
N THR A 38 -19.65 -5.32 -13.90
CA THR A 38 -19.78 -5.72 -12.48
C THR A 38 -19.09 -4.64 -11.65
N GLY A 39 -19.69 -4.19 -10.55
CA GLY A 39 -19.30 -3.01 -9.75
C GLY A 39 -17.90 -3.05 -9.09
N ASP A 40 -17.03 -3.94 -9.55
CA ASP A 40 -15.68 -4.22 -9.07
C ASP A 40 -14.69 -4.10 -10.23
N SER A 41 -14.77 -2.98 -10.97
CA SER A 41 -13.85 -2.67 -12.06
C SER A 41 -12.41 -2.72 -11.54
N THR A 42 -11.71 -3.80 -11.88
CA THR A 42 -10.34 -4.12 -11.49
C THR A 42 -9.38 -3.15 -12.16
N GLY A 43 -9.29 -1.93 -11.60
CA GLY A 43 -8.25 -0.99 -11.96
C GLY A 43 -6.86 -1.55 -11.60
N PHE A 44 -5.82 -0.95 -12.19
CA PHE A 44 -4.42 -1.26 -11.88
C PHE A 44 -4.20 -1.35 -10.36
N PHE A 45 -3.66 -2.49 -9.93
CA PHE A 45 -3.30 -2.74 -8.55
C PHE A 45 -2.00 -3.56 -8.52
N PHE A 46 -1.03 -3.10 -7.76
CA PHE A 46 0.22 -3.78 -7.50
C PHE A 46 0.51 -3.71 -6.01
N LEU A 47 0.86 -4.83 -5.40
CA LEU A 47 1.28 -4.92 -4.01
C LEU A 47 2.47 -5.86 -3.94
N TYR A 48 3.52 -5.43 -3.27
CA TYR A 48 4.72 -6.21 -3.07
C TYR A 48 5.12 -6.22 -1.60
N GLN A 49 5.61 -7.37 -1.16
CA GLN A 49 6.20 -7.55 0.14
C GLN A 49 7.26 -8.64 0.12
N SER A 50 8.52 -8.25 0.28
CA SER A 50 9.62 -9.20 0.44
C SER A 50 9.53 -9.96 1.76
N THR A 51 10.26 -11.07 1.82
CA THR A 51 10.41 -11.88 3.05
C THR A 51 11.06 -11.08 4.18
N TRP A 52 12.00 -10.19 3.84
CA TRP A 52 12.62 -9.30 4.83
C TRP A 52 11.61 -8.28 5.39
N GLN A 53 10.78 -7.71 4.52
CA GLN A 53 9.72 -6.79 4.90
C GLN A 53 8.68 -7.48 5.80
N GLN A 54 8.27 -8.71 5.48
CA GLN A 54 7.40 -9.53 6.34
C GLN A 54 8.04 -9.75 7.72
N ARG A 55 9.33 -10.10 7.77
CA ARG A 55 10.05 -10.27 9.04
C ARG A 55 10.03 -8.99 9.87
N LEU A 56 10.32 -7.84 9.26
CA LEU A 56 10.30 -6.56 9.97
C LEU A 56 8.90 -6.18 10.47
N LEU A 57 7.86 -6.44 9.67
CA LEU A 57 6.47 -6.18 10.05
C LEU A 57 6.07 -7.01 11.27
N ASN A 58 6.44 -8.30 11.30
CA ASN A 58 6.15 -9.18 12.43
C ASN A 58 6.92 -8.81 13.71
N LEU A 59 8.12 -8.22 13.58
CA LEU A 59 8.93 -7.81 14.72
C LEU A 59 8.52 -6.45 15.31
N TYR A 60 8.20 -5.48 14.45
CA TYR A 60 8.03 -4.08 14.87
C TYR A 60 6.63 -3.50 14.58
N GLY A 61 5.82 -4.17 13.76
CA GLY A 61 4.55 -3.64 13.26
C GLY A 61 3.37 -3.69 14.22
N ASN A 62 3.52 -4.27 15.42
CA ASN A 62 2.40 -4.41 16.36
C ASN A 62 2.19 -3.19 17.28
N GLU A 63 3.18 -2.30 17.40
CA GLU A 63 3.03 -1.08 18.20
C GLU A 63 2.54 0.08 17.34
N ILE A 64 3.36 0.53 16.38
CA ILE A 64 3.07 1.70 15.54
C ILE A 64 3.43 1.41 14.08
N CYS A 65 2.47 1.59 13.19
CA CYS A 65 2.67 1.60 11.74
C CYS A 65 2.46 3.01 11.17
N LEU A 66 3.17 3.34 10.10
CA LEU A 66 2.96 4.54 9.29
C LEU A 66 2.43 4.10 7.93
N LEU A 67 1.36 4.73 7.45
CA LEU A 67 0.95 4.62 6.05
C LEU A 67 1.11 6.01 5.41
N ASP A 68 1.91 6.07 4.34
CA ASP A 68 2.15 7.30 3.60
C ASP A 68 1.96 7.09 2.10
N ALA A 69 1.35 8.09 1.45
CA ALA A 69 1.08 8.10 0.02
C ALA A 69 1.97 9.13 -0.67
N THR A 70 2.75 8.70 -1.66
CA THR A 70 3.52 9.61 -2.51
C THR A 70 2.76 9.93 -3.79
N TYR A 71 2.56 11.23 -4.04
CA TYR A 71 1.91 11.73 -5.26
C TYR A 71 2.93 12.30 -6.25
N ARG A 72 2.62 12.20 -7.54
CA ARG A 72 3.35 12.87 -8.65
C ARG A 72 4.84 12.53 -8.76
N THR A 73 5.26 11.37 -8.29
CA THR A 73 6.65 10.88 -8.48
C THR A 73 6.88 10.27 -9.86
N THR A 74 5.81 10.00 -10.63
CA THR A 74 5.89 9.49 -12.01
C THR A 74 5.10 10.38 -12.98
N LYS A 75 5.35 10.23 -14.29
CA LYS A 75 4.64 10.94 -15.36
C LYS A 75 3.12 10.66 -15.36
N TYR A 76 2.69 9.61 -14.66
CA TYR A 76 1.29 9.21 -14.52
C TYR A 76 0.82 9.41 -13.07
N SER A 77 -0.44 9.81 -12.89
CA SER A 77 -1.03 10.06 -11.57
C SER A 77 -1.44 8.76 -10.86
N ILE A 78 -0.50 7.83 -10.65
CA ILE A 78 -0.73 6.59 -9.89
C ILE A 78 -0.19 6.80 -8.47
N PRO A 79 -1.06 6.83 -7.44
CA PRO A 79 -0.64 6.83 -6.05
C PRO A 79 0.21 5.59 -5.70
N LEU A 80 1.36 5.83 -5.06
CA LEU A 80 2.22 4.81 -4.49
C LEU A 80 2.26 4.96 -2.98
N PHE A 81 1.86 3.91 -2.28
CA PHE A 81 1.77 3.86 -0.83
C PHE A 81 2.91 3.04 -0.24
N PHE A 82 3.42 3.51 0.89
CA PHE A 82 4.40 2.83 1.70
C PHE A 82 3.83 2.57 3.09
N LEU A 83 3.84 1.30 3.50
CA LEU A 83 3.67 0.93 4.89
C LEU A 83 5.05 0.89 5.55
N CYS A 84 5.25 1.66 6.61
CA CYS A 84 6.51 1.74 7.32
C CYS A 84 6.34 1.41 8.81
N VAL A 85 7.41 0.92 9.41
CA VAL A 85 7.51 0.68 10.87
C VAL A 85 8.77 1.31 11.41
N LYS A 86 8.75 1.74 12.67
CA LYS A 86 9.96 2.18 13.37
C LYS A 86 10.74 0.96 13.84
N THR A 87 11.93 0.75 13.30
CA THR A 87 12.87 -0.26 13.79
C THR A 87 13.79 0.32 14.87
N ASN A 88 14.71 -0.50 15.39
CA ASN A 88 15.75 -0.06 16.32
C ASN A 88 16.74 0.94 15.70
N VAL A 89 16.89 0.96 14.37
CA VAL A 89 17.77 1.93 13.67
C VAL A 89 16.94 3.11 13.21
N ASP A 90 16.04 2.90 12.24
CA ASP A 90 15.21 3.95 11.65
C ASP A 90 13.87 3.41 11.15
N TYR A 91 13.07 4.24 10.51
CA TYR A 91 11.89 3.81 9.77
C TYR A 91 12.31 2.93 8.58
N SER A 92 11.56 1.87 8.36
CA SER A 92 11.78 0.96 7.23
C SER A 92 10.45 0.65 6.57
N VAL A 93 10.47 0.64 5.23
CA VAL A 93 9.32 0.22 4.41
C VAL A 93 9.15 -1.29 4.57
N VAL A 94 7.94 -1.71 4.90
CA VAL A 94 7.55 -3.12 5.17
C VAL A 94 6.41 -3.61 4.29
N ALA A 95 5.84 -2.76 3.44
CA ALA A 95 5.08 -3.14 2.25
C ALA A 95 4.96 -1.92 1.34
N ASP A 96 4.81 -2.15 0.05
CA ASP A 96 4.55 -1.11 -0.93
C ASP A 96 3.43 -1.54 -1.87
N PHE A 97 2.54 -0.61 -2.18
CA PHE A 97 1.46 -0.87 -3.13
C PHE A 97 1.11 0.36 -3.94
N ALA A 98 0.81 0.12 -5.21
CA ALA A 98 0.37 1.14 -6.15
C ALA A 98 -1.02 0.78 -6.65
N CYS A 99 -1.91 1.77 -6.69
CA CYS A 99 -3.26 1.57 -7.16
C CYS A 99 -3.73 2.72 -8.05
N ARG A 100 -4.67 2.44 -8.96
CA ARG A 100 -5.19 3.46 -9.87
C ARG A 100 -5.93 4.60 -9.15
N TYR A 101 -6.61 4.29 -8.06
CA TYR A 101 -7.43 5.23 -7.33
C TYR A 101 -7.14 5.16 -5.84
N GLU A 102 -6.96 6.32 -5.21
CA GLU A 102 -6.94 6.48 -3.77
C GLU A 102 -8.36 6.40 -3.21
N LYS A 103 -8.92 5.19 -3.23
CA LYS A 103 -10.20 4.90 -2.60
C LYS A 103 -9.95 4.06 -1.36
N SER A 104 -10.76 4.30 -0.33
CA SER A 104 -10.73 3.52 0.90
C SER A 104 -10.84 2.02 0.62
N SER A 105 -11.71 1.60 -0.31
CA SER A 105 -11.85 0.19 -0.71
C SER A 105 -10.55 -0.43 -1.25
N THR A 106 -9.77 0.33 -2.01
CA THR A 106 -8.51 -0.15 -2.58
C THR A 106 -7.40 -0.24 -1.54
N ILE A 107 -7.34 0.71 -0.61
CA ILE A 107 -6.41 0.68 0.53
C ILE A 107 -6.78 -0.47 1.46
N THR A 108 -8.07 -0.66 1.76
CA THR A 108 -8.58 -1.80 2.54
C THR A 108 -8.18 -3.14 1.90
N LYS A 109 -8.30 -3.25 0.57
CA LYS A 109 -7.85 -4.46 -0.16
C LYS A 109 -6.36 -4.72 0.07
N ALA A 110 -5.51 -3.69 -0.03
CA ALA A 110 -4.08 -3.82 0.23
C ALA A 110 -3.78 -4.24 1.67
N LEU A 111 -4.34 -3.54 2.65
CA LEU A 111 -4.13 -3.81 4.08
C LEU A 111 -4.60 -5.22 4.47
N ASN A 112 -5.77 -5.66 3.96
CA ASN A 112 -6.26 -7.01 4.20
C ASN A 112 -5.33 -8.07 3.59
N LYS A 113 -4.77 -7.82 2.41
CA LYS A 113 -3.83 -8.76 1.79
C LYS A 113 -2.51 -8.84 2.55
N ILE A 114 -1.99 -7.70 3.02
CA ILE A 114 -0.80 -7.67 3.88
C ILE A 114 -1.07 -8.43 5.19
N LYS A 115 -2.25 -8.27 5.77
CA LYS A 115 -2.68 -9.01 6.98
C LYS A 115 -2.80 -10.51 6.74
N GLU A 116 -3.29 -10.94 5.58
CA GLU A 116 -3.32 -12.34 5.17
C GLU A 116 -1.90 -12.92 5.07
N TRP A 117 -0.95 -12.15 4.53
CA TRP A 117 0.46 -12.54 4.44
C TRP A 117 1.17 -12.53 5.81
N ASN A 118 0.67 -11.75 6.78
CA ASN A 118 1.28 -11.56 8.09
C ASN A 118 0.25 -11.76 9.19
N THR A 119 -0.07 -13.03 9.49
CA THR A 119 -1.15 -13.39 10.42
C THR A 119 -0.99 -12.87 11.85
N ASN A 120 0.23 -12.57 12.27
CA ASN A 120 0.54 -12.03 13.61
C ASN A 120 0.51 -10.49 13.67
N TRP A 121 0.26 -9.82 12.54
CA TRP A 121 0.27 -8.37 12.47
C TRP A 121 -1.08 -7.79 12.95
N ASN A 122 -1.01 -7.08 14.08
CA ASN A 122 -2.13 -6.37 14.69
C ASN A 122 -1.62 -5.08 15.37
N PRO A 123 -1.45 -3.99 14.60
CA PRO A 123 -0.93 -2.72 15.09
C PRO A 123 -1.89 -2.06 16.08
N LYS A 124 -1.34 -1.54 17.19
CA LYS A 124 -2.11 -0.72 18.15
C LYS A 124 -2.35 0.69 17.64
N TYR A 125 -1.36 1.27 16.93
CA TYR A 125 -1.46 2.62 16.39
C TYR A 125 -1.09 2.68 14.92
N PHE A 126 -1.80 3.56 14.20
CA PHE A 126 -1.41 4.01 12.87
C PHE A 126 -1.12 5.49 12.89
N ILE A 127 -0.05 5.88 12.20
CA ILE A 127 0.22 7.26 11.84
C ILE A 127 -0.12 7.42 10.36
N VAL A 128 -0.97 8.39 10.05
CA VAL A 128 -1.42 8.67 8.67
C VAL A 128 -1.51 10.17 8.41
N ASN A 129 -1.60 10.54 7.13
CA ASN A 129 -1.95 11.89 6.75
C ASN A 129 -3.42 12.18 7.06
N HIS A 130 -3.83 13.44 6.98
CA HIS A 130 -5.23 13.83 7.09
C HIS A 130 -6.00 13.45 5.79
N CYS A 131 -6.05 12.16 5.48
CA CYS A 131 -6.73 11.56 4.34
C CYS A 131 -7.88 10.68 4.82
N GLU A 132 -9.11 11.05 4.43
CA GLU A 132 -10.31 10.31 4.82
C GLU A 132 -10.33 8.86 4.29
N ALA A 133 -9.73 8.63 3.11
CA ALA A 133 -9.65 7.30 2.52
C ALA A 133 -8.77 6.35 3.32
N GLU A 134 -7.59 6.82 3.76
CA GLU A 134 -6.65 6.06 4.60
C GLU A 134 -7.26 5.75 5.97
N ILE A 135 -7.82 6.76 6.63
CA ILE A 135 -8.45 6.62 7.95
C ILE A 135 -9.59 5.59 7.90
N LYS A 136 -10.50 5.72 6.93
CA LYS A 136 -11.61 4.76 6.76
C LYS A 136 -11.10 3.35 6.49
N ALA A 137 -10.05 3.21 5.67
CA ALA A 137 -9.51 1.90 5.34
C ALA A 137 -8.89 1.21 6.58
N ILE A 138 -8.16 1.96 7.40
CA ILE A 138 -7.54 1.46 8.63
C ILE A 138 -8.60 1.04 9.65
N ILE A 139 -9.62 1.87 9.89
CA ILE A 139 -10.73 1.55 10.80
C ILE A 139 -11.48 0.30 10.33
N THR A 140 -11.57 0.10 9.01
CA THR A 140 -12.23 -1.09 8.43
C THR A 140 -11.39 -2.36 8.64
N CYS A 141 -10.07 -2.29 8.47
CA CYS A 141 -9.16 -3.43 8.60
C CYS A 141 -8.82 -3.80 10.05
N PHE A 142 -8.87 -2.81 10.94
CA PHE A 142 -8.50 -2.92 12.34
C PHE A 142 -9.62 -2.25 13.17
N PRO A 143 -10.33 -3.01 14.02
CA PRO A 143 -11.51 -2.50 14.73
C PRO A 143 -11.21 -1.55 15.91
N ALA A 144 -9.97 -1.48 16.40
CA ALA A 144 -9.58 -0.59 17.50
C ALA A 144 -8.15 0.01 17.42
N PRO A 145 -7.68 0.50 16.25
CA PRO A 145 -6.40 1.18 16.16
C PRO A 145 -6.52 2.59 16.76
N GLY A 146 -5.54 3.00 17.55
CA GLY A 146 -5.32 4.41 17.79
C GLY A 146 -4.82 5.07 16.50
N ILE A 147 -5.47 6.14 16.04
CA ILE A 147 -5.06 6.86 14.83
C ILE A 147 -4.38 8.17 15.25
N LEU A 148 -3.14 8.35 14.83
CA LEU A 148 -2.35 9.56 14.98
C LEU A 148 -2.28 10.25 13.62
N ILE A 149 -2.74 11.51 13.55
CA ILE A 149 -2.76 12.26 12.30
C ILE A 149 -1.53 13.17 12.26
N PHE A 150 -0.72 13.05 11.21
CA PHE A 150 0.30 14.05 10.92
C PHE A 150 -0.37 15.37 10.50
N LEU A 151 -0.17 16.40 11.32
CA LEU A 151 -0.49 17.77 10.94
C LEU A 151 0.78 18.39 10.34
N GLU A 152 0.86 18.50 9.03
CA GLU A 152 1.84 19.40 8.43
C GLU A 152 1.51 20.83 8.89
N SER A 153 2.38 21.40 9.72
CA SER A 153 2.35 22.85 9.95
C SER A 153 2.68 23.50 8.61
N ARG A 154 1.68 24.06 7.92
CA ARG A 154 1.94 24.95 6.79
C ARG A 154 2.93 26.01 7.30
N PRO A 155 4.09 26.23 6.66
CA PRO A 155 4.91 27.37 7.01
C PRO A 155 4.00 28.59 6.88
N GLY A 156 3.83 29.31 7.98
CA GLY A 156 2.99 30.50 8.02
C GLY A 156 3.37 31.38 6.86
N VAL A 157 2.40 31.70 6.00
CA VAL A 157 2.55 32.82 5.07
C VAL A 157 2.63 34.04 5.97
N GLY A 158 3.86 34.42 6.34
CA GLY A 158 4.14 35.65 7.04
C GLY A 158 3.76 36.80 6.11
N GLY A 159 2.70 37.50 6.48
CA GLY A 159 2.38 38.83 5.96
C GLY A 159 3.12 39.90 6.74
#